data_AF-A0AAE1HXD9-F1
#
_entry.id   AF-A0AAE1HXD9-F1
#
_cell.length_a   1.000
_cell.length_b   1.000
_cell.length_c   1.000
_cell.angle_alpha   90.00
_cell.angle_beta   90.00
_cell.angle_gamma   90.00
#
_symmetry.space_group_name_H-M   'P 1'
#
loop_
_entity.id
_entity.type
_entity.pdbx_description
1 polymer ?
#
loop_
_entity_poly.entity_id
_entity_poly.type
_entity_poly.pdbx_seq_one_letter_code
_entity_poly.pdbx_strand_id
1 'polypeptide(L)'
;MDDSLASNISDLPDVSFQSCISTSTPNKSQRKRPAPRTAGTFKVPAAKKARKGPICGVCDICGKDYVRKKSYLDHMRMHVLTDVNSHYPNQEKIMNEIPAISRATLLSMNEVKSVGVWGGQFNAFVQEMLTLPDNSMWLSYTKDVANRIIPALVTGKFMLPATLLPTVIKCCESYLSSLSERKINLDFLQKINVVYSQDMLETFHCDYVHIFGEEVIRFICKSVIGEKPRKEVTIPIVFDIEDRQVIFYVAGATMRGFLRSGKRYSKNAEWCAIVNCIESRIREGNGVPLCCQADRAWTDELNRKSLFFIGAPGMEFFVALTAVLYNIESDESGKFKDDVVLKDVFADSVCILLWDELIGNSLTEVVALRFLKGVVKSYTDTYGRGVAYKKLNTHLKKSFAAISLRHGLAPRGGQ
;
A
#
# COMPACT_ATOMS: atom_id res chain seq x y z
N MET A 1 -25.00 -35.10 -39.12
CA MET A 1 -25.52 -34.16 -40.12
C MET A 1 -25.28 -32.77 -39.56
N ASP A 2 -24.02 -32.42 -39.29
CA ASP A 2 -22.98 -32.07 -40.29
C ASP A 2 -23.32 -30.69 -40.85
N ASP A 3 -22.43 -29.72 -41.00
CA ASP A 3 -21.03 -29.58 -40.61
C ASP A 3 -20.67 -28.12 -40.90
N SER A 4 -19.52 -27.68 -40.37
CA SER A 4 -18.66 -26.64 -40.95
C SER A 4 -19.13 -25.17 -40.93
N LEU A 5 -18.49 -24.39 -40.05
CA LEU A 5 -17.54 -23.37 -40.50
C LEU A 5 -16.69 -22.90 -39.32
N ALA A 6 -15.71 -23.75 -39.00
CA ALA A 6 -14.48 -23.33 -38.38
C ALA A 6 -13.48 -22.96 -39.49
N SER A 7 -12.78 -21.84 -39.35
CA SER A 7 -11.32 -21.81 -39.49
C SER A 7 -10.74 -20.38 -39.40
N ASN A 8 -9.55 -20.34 -38.79
CA ASN A 8 -8.45 -19.40 -38.99
C ASN A 8 -8.44 -18.10 -38.18
N ILE A 9 -8.06 -18.23 -36.90
CA ILE A 9 -7.06 -17.34 -36.29
C ILE A 9 -6.07 -18.22 -35.50
N SER A 10 -5.15 -18.85 -36.23
CA SER A 10 -3.84 -19.25 -35.71
C SER A 10 -2.83 -18.16 -36.05
N ASP A 11 -1.85 -17.97 -35.17
CA ASP A 11 -0.65 -17.13 -35.31
C ASP A 11 -0.74 -15.70 -34.75
N LEU A 12 -0.59 -15.59 -33.42
CA LEU A 12 0.01 -14.41 -32.78
C LEU A 12 1.07 -14.87 -31.75
N PRO A 13 2.26 -14.26 -31.73
CA PRO A 13 3.36 -14.73 -30.89
C PRO A 13 3.09 -14.41 -29.41
N ASP A 14 3.35 -15.44 -28.60
CA ASP A 14 3.37 -15.45 -27.15
C ASP A 14 4.44 -14.48 -26.62
N VAL A 15 4.02 -13.33 -26.08
CA VAL A 15 4.93 -12.40 -25.39
C VAL A 15 5.02 -12.83 -23.93
N SER A 16 5.74 -13.92 -23.73
CA SER A 16 6.26 -14.30 -22.42
C SER A 16 7.26 -13.24 -21.93
N PHE A 17 7.27 -12.98 -20.62
CA PHE A 17 8.36 -12.26 -19.97
C PHE A 17 9.60 -13.15 -20.03
N GLN A 18 10.32 -13.06 -21.15
CA GLN A 18 11.47 -13.91 -21.40
C GLN A 18 12.61 -13.46 -20.49
N SER A 19 12.91 -14.33 -19.54
CA SER A 19 14.17 -14.40 -18.80
C SER A 19 15.35 -14.24 -19.76
N CYS A 20 16.03 -13.09 -19.72
CA CYS A 20 17.33 -12.92 -20.36
C CYS A 20 18.37 -13.77 -19.62
N ILE A 21 18.51 -15.04 -20.02
CA ILE A 21 19.75 -15.81 -19.85
C ILE A 21 20.49 -15.66 -21.18
N SER A 22 21.46 -14.76 -21.21
CA SER A 22 22.47 -14.71 -22.27
C SER A 22 23.79 -15.15 -21.64
N THR A 23 24.16 -16.41 -21.85
CA THR A 23 25.52 -16.90 -21.62
C THR A 23 26.40 -16.38 -22.75
N SER A 24 26.97 -15.18 -22.58
CA SER A 24 28.02 -14.69 -23.48
C SER A 24 29.36 -15.29 -23.07
N THR A 25 29.87 -16.23 -23.86
CA THR A 25 31.30 -16.54 -23.91
C THR A 25 32.06 -15.36 -24.54
N PRO A 26 33.28 -15.04 -24.07
CA PRO A 26 34.02 -13.89 -24.56
C PRO A 26 34.72 -14.23 -25.88
N ASN A 27 34.11 -13.85 -27.01
CA ASN A 27 34.78 -13.94 -28.31
C ASN A 27 35.46 -12.59 -28.63
N LYS A 28 36.79 -12.57 -28.56
CA LYS A 28 37.64 -11.43 -28.97
C LYS A 28 37.57 -11.30 -30.50
N SER A 29 36.70 -10.44 -31.02
CA SER A 29 36.80 -9.98 -32.41
C SER A 29 37.40 -8.56 -32.45
N GLN A 30 38.50 -8.43 -33.18
CA GLN A 30 39.20 -7.18 -33.42
C GLN A 30 38.32 -6.25 -34.27
N ARG A 31 37.96 -5.08 -33.72
CA ARG A 31 37.31 -4.00 -34.47
C ARG A 31 38.31 -3.35 -35.41
N LYS A 32 38.16 -3.60 -36.72
CA LYS A 32 38.74 -2.75 -37.77
C LYS A 32 38.01 -1.40 -37.77
N ARG A 33 38.79 -0.32 -37.64
CA ARG A 33 38.33 1.07 -37.81
C ARG A 33 37.81 1.29 -39.24
N PRO A 34 36.61 1.84 -39.46
CA PRO A 34 36.20 2.31 -40.78
C PRO A 34 36.89 3.65 -41.10
N ALA A 35 37.25 3.81 -42.36
CA ALA A 35 37.87 4.99 -42.95
C ALA A 35 36.94 6.23 -42.92
N PRO A 36 37.49 7.46 -43.02
CA PRO A 36 36.73 8.69 -42.90
C PRO A 36 35.84 8.88 -44.14
N ARG A 37 34.53 8.93 -43.92
CA ARG A 37 33.53 9.22 -44.96
C ARG A 37 33.43 10.73 -45.18
N THR A 38 33.57 11.12 -46.43
CA THR A 38 33.39 12.45 -46.99
C THR A 38 32.00 13.02 -46.73
N ALA A 39 31.95 14.34 -46.54
CA ALA A 39 30.76 15.12 -46.22
C ALA A 39 29.73 15.09 -47.37
N GLY A 40 28.76 14.19 -47.26
CA GLY A 40 27.55 14.17 -48.07
C GLY A 40 26.41 14.88 -47.34
N THR A 41 25.81 15.88 -47.97
CA THR A 41 24.63 16.63 -47.52
C THR A 41 23.49 15.70 -47.07
N PHE A 42 23.16 15.72 -45.78
CA PHE A 42 22.03 14.99 -45.19
C PHE A 42 20.71 15.58 -45.70
N LYS A 43 20.03 14.89 -46.63
CA LYS A 43 18.63 15.16 -46.95
C LYS A 43 17.78 14.68 -45.76
N VAL A 44 17.12 15.62 -45.08
CA VAL A 44 16.15 15.33 -44.02
C VAL A 44 15.00 14.51 -44.62
N PRO A 45 14.79 13.25 -44.20
CA PRO A 45 13.71 12.44 -44.75
C PRO A 45 12.36 13.06 -44.37
N ALA A 46 11.48 13.21 -45.35
CA ALA A 46 10.12 13.70 -45.16
C ALA A 46 9.43 12.93 -44.01
N ALA A 47 8.91 13.68 -43.03
CA ALA A 47 8.25 13.12 -41.86
C ALA A 47 7.14 12.15 -42.29
N LYS A 48 7.37 10.84 -42.10
CA LYS A 48 6.35 9.82 -42.34
C LYS A 48 5.15 10.16 -41.44
N LYS A 49 4.03 10.55 -42.06
CA LYS A 49 2.74 10.73 -41.38
C LYS A 49 2.48 9.48 -40.54
N ALA A 50 2.49 9.63 -39.22
CA ALA A 50 2.27 8.55 -38.29
C ALA A 50 0.88 7.96 -38.55
N ARG A 51 0.82 6.76 -39.12
CA ARG A 51 -0.44 6.02 -39.24
C ARG A 51 -0.97 5.82 -37.81
N LYS A 52 -2.13 6.40 -37.50
CA LYS A 52 -2.87 6.10 -36.28
C LYS A 52 -3.16 4.60 -36.31
N GLY A 53 -2.50 3.84 -35.43
CA GLY A 53 -2.78 2.42 -35.26
C GLY A 53 -4.24 2.21 -34.83
N PRO A 54 -4.77 0.99 -34.92
CA PRO A 54 -6.11 0.67 -34.45
C PRO A 54 -6.28 1.09 -32.98
N ILE A 55 -7.45 1.65 -32.66
CA ILE A 55 -7.80 2.02 -31.29
C ILE A 55 -7.83 0.74 -30.46
N CYS A 56 -7.09 0.75 -29.36
CA CYS A 56 -6.95 -0.40 -28.46
C CYS A 56 -8.05 -0.44 -27.39
N GLY A 57 -8.69 0.70 -27.09
CA GLY A 57 -9.82 0.78 -26.17
C GLY A 57 -10.29 2.22 -25.94
N VAL A 58 -11.54 2.36 -25.51
CA VAL A 58 -12.16 3.61 -25.04
C VAL A 58 -12.39 3.48 -23.54
N CYS A 59 -12.10 4.52 -22.77
CA CYS A 59 -12.39 4.50 -21.34
C CYS A 59 -13.87 4.77 -21.08
N ASP A 60 -14.55 3.85 -20.40
CA ASP A 60 -15.97 3.98 -20.07
C ASP A 60 -16.26 5.11 -19.06
N ILE A 61 -15.26 5.55 -18.31
CA ILE A 61 -15.42 6.56 -17.25
C ILE A 61 -15.31 7.99 -17.79
N CYS A 62 -14.39 8.25 -18.74
CA CYS A 62 -14.19 9.59 -19.29
C CYS A 62 -14.31 9.69 -20.81
N GLY A 63 -14.62 8.59 -21.50
CA GLY A 63 -14.80 8.54 -22.96
C GLY A 63 -13.53 8.73 -23.79
N LYS A 64 -12.33 8.68 -23.18
CA LYS A 64 -11.07 8.88 -23.93
C LYS A 64 -10.63 7.63 -24.68
N ASP A 65 -10.21 7.82 -25.93
CA ASP A 65 -9.69 6.76 -26.80
C ASP A 65 -8.17 6.57 -26.65
N TYR A 66 -7.73 5.32 -26.66
CA TYR A 66 -6.32 4.95 -26.53
C TYR A 66 -5.87 4.02 -27.64
N VAL A 67 -4.82 4.39 -28.37
CA VAL A 67 -4.23 3.57 -29.44
C VAL A 67 -3.36 2.43 -28.89
N ARG A 68 -2.88 2.53 -27.65
CA ARG A 68 -2.00 1.53 -27.03
C ARG A 68 -2.60 0.98 -25.74
N LYS A 69 -2.59 -0.35 -25.58
CA LYS A 69 -3.04 -1.04 -24.36
C LYS A 69 -2.38 -0.50 -23.10
N LYS A 70 -1.06 -0.30 -23.14
CA LYS A 70 -0.31 0.26 -22.00
C LYS A 70 -0.85 1.62 -21.57
N SER A 71 -1.09 2.52 -22.51
CA SER A 71 -1.63 3.86 -22.23
C SER A 71 -3.05 3.80 -21.69
N TYR A 72 -3.88 2.90 -22.21
CA TYR A 72 -5.23 2.65 -21.69
C TYR A 72 -5.19 2.17 -20.23
N LEU A 73 -4.35 1.17 -19.93
CA LEU A 73 -4.20 0.65 -18.57
C LEU A 73 -3.59 1.67 -17.60
N ASP A 74 -2.61 2.45 -18.04
CA ASP A 74 -2.04 3.54 -17.24
C ASP A 74 -3.11 4.62 -16.97
N HIS A 75 -4.02 4.86 -17.92
CA HIS A 75 -5.14 5.77 -17.74
C HIS A 75 -6.22 5.25 -16.79
N MET A 76 -6.64 3.99 -16.92
CA MET A 76 -7.60 3.36 -16.00
C MET A 76 -7.09 3.39 -14.57
N ARG A 77 -5.77 3.30 -14.35
CA ARG A 77 -5.19 3.53 -13.02
C ARG A 77 -5.47 4.92 -12.50
N MET A 78 -5.40 5.97 -13.32
CA MET A 78 -5.76 7.32 -12.84
C MET A 78 -7.20 7.39 -12.38
N HIS A 79 -8.13 6.63 -12.99
CA HIS A 79 -9.50 6.55 -12.50
C HIS A 79 -9.60 5.88 -11.14
N VAL A 80 -8.90 4.76 -10.94
CA VAL A 80 -8.81 4.11 -9.62
C VAL A 80 -8.22 5.07 -8.58
N LEU A 81 -7.15 5.79 -8.92
CA LEU A 81 -6.57 6.81 -8.02
C LEU A 81 -7.59 7.93 -7.74
N THR A 82 -8.35 8.36 -8.75
CA THR A 82 -9.36 9.42 -8.61
C THR A 82 -10.53 8.95 -7.74
N ASP A 83 -10.93 7.69 -7.85
CA ASP A 83 -11.99 7.07 -7.06
C ASP A 83 -11.58 6.92 -5.60
N VAL A 84 -10.38 6.41 -5.32
CA VAL A 84 -9.83 6.37 -3.95
C VAL A 84 -9.70 7.79 -3.39
N ASN A 85 -9.19 8.74 -4.18
CA ASN A 85 -9.12 10.15 -3.78
C ASN A 85 -10.49 10.79 -3.53
N SER A 86 -11.56 10.28 -4.12
CA SER A 86 -12.92 10.78 -3.86
C SER A 86 -13.42 10.44 -2.45
N HIS A 87 -12.81 9.43 -1.81
CA HIS A 87 -13.10 9.04 -0.42
C HIS A 87 -12.32 9.89 0.60
N TYR A 88 -11.28 10.61 0.17
CA TYR A 88 -10.58 11.53 1.07
C TYR A 88 -11.52 12.68 1.45
N PRO A 89 -11.62 13.00 2.75
CA PRO A 89 -12.45 14.11 3.18
C PRO A 89 -11.85 15.42 2.63
N ASN A 90 -12.66 16.22 1.95
CA ASN A 90 -12.25 17.55 1.53
C ASN A 90 -12.03 18.45 2.77
N GLN A 91 -11.42 19.63 2.57
CA GLN A 91 -11.15 20.57 3.66
C GLN A 91 -12.39 20.84 4.50
N GLU A 92 -13.52 21.15 3.85
CA GLU A 92 -14.78 21.45 4.52
C GLU A 92 -15.24 20.31 5.43
N LYS A 93 -15.18 19.06 4.97
CA LYS A 93 -15.52 17.89 5.77
C LYS A 93 -14.62 17.74 6.99
N ILE A 94 -13.30 17.95 6.84
CA ILE A 94 -12.38 17.91 7.99
C ILE A 94 -12.70 19.05 8.97
N MET A 95 -12.96 20.26 8.46
CA MET A 95 -13.28 21.43 9.28
C MET A 95 -14.58 21.25 10.08
N ASN A 96 -15.58 20.59 9.51
CA ASN A 96 -16.84 20.29 10.20
C ASN A 96 -16.66 19.28 11.34
N GLU A 97 -15.63 18.43 11.27
CA GLU A 97 -15.32 17.40 12.27
C GLU A 97 -14.33 17.88 13.34
N ILE A 98 -13.89 19.14 13.30
CA ILE A 98 -12.97 19.73 14.27
C ILE A 98 -13.40 19.53 15.73
N PRO A 99 -14.67 19.73 16.13
CA PRO A 99 -15.08 19.50 17.51
C PRO A 99 -14.83 18.06 17.98
N ALA A 100 -15.13 17.07 17.13
CA ALA A 100 -14.91 15.66 17.41
C ALA A 100 -13.42 15.32 17.47
N ILE A 101 -12.64 15.81 16.50
CA ILE A 101 -11.17 15.67 16.45
C ILE A 101 -10.54 16.27 17.71
N SER A 102 -10.92 17.51 18.09
CA SER A 102 -10.44 18.16 19.30
C SER A 102 -10.70 17.35 20.56
N ARG A 103 -11.90 16.78 20.66
CA ARG A 103 -12.28 15.99 21.83
C ARG A 103 -11.44 14.71 21.90
N ALA A 104 -11.23 14.03 20.76
CA ALA A 104 -10.35 12.88 20.68
C ALA A 104 -8.91 13.24 21.09
N THR A 105 -8.41 14.40 20.66
CA THR A 105 -7.09 14.91 21.05
C THR A 105 -6.95 15.05 22.57
N LEU A 106 -7.93 15.70 23.22
CA LEU A 106 -7.91 15.88 24.69
C LEU A 106 -8.03 14.55 25.44
N LEU A 107 -8.83 13.60 24.92
CA LEU A 107 -8.92 12.25 25.50
C LEU A 107 -7.58 11.51 25.42
N SER A 108 -6.92 11.56 24.26
CA SER A 108 -5.59 10.96 24.09
C SER A 108 -4.54 11.64 24.98
N MET A 109 -4.56 12.96 25.12
CA MET A 109 -3.70 13.67 26.07
C MET A 109 -3.92 13.21 27.52
N ASN A 110 -5.17 12.96 27.91
CA ASN A 110 -5.51 12.51 29.26
C ASN A 110 -5.05 11.06 29.55
N GLU A 111 -4.93 10.23 28.51
CA GLU A 111 -4.40 8.86 28.65
C GLU A 111 -2.88 8.83 28.80
N VAL A 112 -2.18 9.83 28.24
CA VAL A 112 -0.73 9.99 28.39
C VAL A 112 -0.44 10.47 29.81
N LYS A 113 0.18 9.60 30.62
CA LYS A 113 0.63 9.97 31.97
C LYS A 113 1.67 11.10 31.86
N SER A 114 1.24 12.32 32.13
CA SER A 114 2.14 13.46 32.27
C SER A 114 3.12 13.20 33.43
N VAL A 115 4.42 13.19 33.14
CA VAL A 115 5.48 13.04 34.14
C VAL A 115 6.13 14.39 34.41
N GLY A 116 6.53 14.64 35.66
CA GLY A 116 7.26 15.85 36.06
C GLY A 116 6.46 16.82 36.93
N VAL A 117 7.05 18.00 37.16
CA VAL A 117 6.58 19.01 38.14
C VAL A 117 5.17 19.50 37.83
N TRP A 118 4.79 19.51 36.56
CA TRP A 118 3.50 20.04 36.10
C TRP A 118 2.44 18.97 35.86
N GLY A 119 2.73 17.68 36.03
CA GLY A 119 1.83 16.61 35.58
C GLY A 119 0.42 16.68 36.19
N GLY A 120 0.33 16.97 37.50
CA GLY A 120 -0.97 17.16 38.15
C GLY A 120 -1.77 18.34 37.58
N GLN A 121 -1.11 19.48 37.35
CA GLN A 121 -1.75 20.68 36.80
C GLN A 121 -2.13 20.50 35.33
N PHE A 122 -1.28 19.84 34.55
CA PHE A 122 -1.52 19.52 33.15
C PHE A 122 -2.78 18.65 32.99
N ASN A 123 -2.88 17.55 33.76
CA ASN A 123 -4.05 16.68 33.73
C ASN A 123 -5.31 17.41 34.19
N ALA A 124 -5.21 18.26 35.23
CA ALA A 124 -6.34 19.08 35.67
C ALA A 124 -6.82 20.02 34.56
N PHE A 125 -5.90 20.67 33.83
CA PHE A 125 -6.23 21.54 32.71
C PHE A 125 -6.87 20.77 31.54
N VAL A 126 -6.33 19.60 31.17
CA VAL A 126 -6.94 18.73 30.15
C VAL A 126 -8.37 18.32 30.53
N GLN A 127 -8.59 17.96 31.79
CA GLN A 127 -9.92 17.62 32.31
C GLN A 127 -10.88 18.82 32.25
N GLU A 128 -10.41 20.01 32.62
CA GLU A 128 -11.20 21.23 32.47
C GLU A 128 -11.59 21.45 30.99
N MET A 129 -10.65 21.31 30.05
CA MET A 129 -10.93 21.48 28.62
C MET A 129 -11.94 20.42 28.11
N LEU A 130 -11.90 19.19 28.61
CA LEU A 130 -12.88 18.14 28.30
C LEU A 130 -14.30 18.47 28.77
N THR A 131 -14.44 19.34 29.77
CA THR A 131 -15.75 19.84 30.25
C THR A 131 -16.24 21.09 29.50
N LEU A 132 -15.38 21.70 28.65
CA LEU A 132 -15.67 22.90 27.86
C LEU A 132 -15.87 22.67 26.33
N PRO A 133 -16.28 21.50 25.80
CA PRO A 133 -16.21 21.22 24.36
C PRO A 133 -17.12 22.11 23.50
N ASP A 134 -18.18 22.68 24.08
CA ASP A 134 -19.10 23.63 23.41
C ASP A 134 -18.75 25.10 23.70
N ASN A 135 -17.62 25.36 24.38
CA ASN A 135 -17.17 26.72 24.64
C ASN A 135 -16.69 27.35 23.32
N SER A 136 -17.35 28.45 22.94
CA SER A 136 -17.01 29.22 21.74
C SER A 136 -15.53 29.65 21.68
N MET A 137 -14.89 29.89 22.82
CA MET A 137 -13.47 30.21 22.89
C MET A 137 -12.60 29.00 22.53
N TRP A 138 -12.80 27.86 23.21
CA TRP A 138 -12.03 26.65 22.92
C TRP A 138 -12.14 26.23 21.45
N LEU A 139 -13.37 26.24 20.91
CA LEU A 139 -13.58 25.94 19.50
C LEU A 139 -12.88 26.92 18.55
N SER A 140 -12.78 28.21 18.93
CA SER A 140 -12.03 29.20 18.15
C SER A 140 -10.54 28.85 18.12
N TYR A 141 -9.94 28.54 19.27
CA TYR A 141 -8.55 28.11 19.35
C TYR A 141 -8.28 26.87 18.50
N THR A 142 -9.11 25.83 18.61
CA THR A 142 -8.93 24.63 17.80
C THR A 142 -9.07 24.93 16.31
N LYS A 143 -10.04 25.76 15.91
CA LYS A 143 -10.20 26.14 14.50
C LYS A 143 -8.97 26.87 13.97
N ASP A 144 -8.32 27.70 14.78
CA ASP A 144 -7.08 28.36 14.38
C ASP A 144 -5.94 27.36 14.18
N VAL A 145 -5.76 26.41 15.11
CA VAL A 145 -4.81 25.28 14.95
C VAL A 145 -5.10 24.50 13.66
N ALA A 146 -6.37 24.16 13.44
CA ALA A 146 -6.81 23.38 12.29
C ALA A 146 -6.59 24.11 10.96
N ASN A 147 -6.87 25.42 10.90
CA ASN A 147 -6.62 26.27 9.74
C ASN A 147 -5.15 26.34 9.34
N ARG A 148 -4.22 26.05 10.25
CA ARG A 148 -2.78 26.03 9.97
C ARG A 148 -2.31 24.67 9.48
N ILE A 149 -2.88 23.59 9.98
CA ILE A 149 -2.46 22.21 9.68
C ILE A 149 -3.15 21.67 8.42
N ILE A 150 -4.48 21.83 8.31
CA ILE A 150 -5.31 21.16 7.31
C ILE A 150 -5.02 21.57 5.85
N PRO A 151 -4.80 22.87 5.50
CA PRO A 151 -4.65 23.26 4.10
C PRO A 151 -3.51 22.53 3.36
N ALA A 152 -2.43 22.20 4.06
CA ALA A 152 -1.32 21.45 3.49
C ALA A 152 -1.66 19.98 3.18
N LEU A 153 -2.64 19.42 3.90
CA LEU A 153 -3.09 18.04 3.73
C LEU A 153 -4.04 17.89 2.55
N VAL A 154 -4.91 18.87 2.35
CA VAL A 154 -5.92 18.84 1.28
C VAL A 154 -5.31 19.14 -0.08
N THR A 155 -4.22 19.91 -0.11
CA THR A 155 -3.53 20.27 -1.37
C THR A 155 -2.64 19.15 -1.90
N GLY A 156 -2.19 18.23 -1.05
CA GLY A 156 -1.40 17.10 -1.50
C GLY A 156 -2.28 15.96 -2.01
N LYS A 157 -1.93 15.41 -3.16
CA LYS A 157 -2.53 14.17 -3.67
C LYS A 157 -1.77 13.02 -3.04
N PHE A 158 -2.38 12.39 -2.05
CA PHE A 158 -1.78 11.26 -1.34
C PHE A 158 -2.72 10.06 -1.46
N MET A 159 -2.20 8.92 -1.88
CA MET A 159 -2.95 7.66 -1.93
C MET A 159 -2.91 6.88 -0.63
N LEU A 160 -1.86 7.09 0.16
CA LEU A 160 -1.50 6.27 1.30
C LEU A 160 -1.42 7.16 2.55
N PRO A 161 -2.23 6.91 3.59
CA PRO A 161 -2.21 7.75 4.78
C PRO A 161 -0.85 7.95 5.45
N ALA A 162 0.05 6.97 5.43
CA ALA A 162 1.41 7.11 5.97
C ALA A 162 2.16 8.27 5.32
N THR A 163 1.92 8.54 4.03
CA THR A 163 2.56 9.64 3.30
C THR A 163 2.08 11.03 3.73
N LEU A 164 0.95 11.12 4.46
CA LEU A 164 0.48 12.36 5.09
C LEU A 164 1.31 12.72 6.31
N LEU A 165 1.81 11.73 7.05
CA LEU A 165 2.44 11.94 8.35
C LEU A 165 3.62 12.92 8.30
N PRO A 166 4.59 12.81 7.36
CA PRO A 166 5.68 13.79 7.26
C PRO A 166 5.17 15.21 6.96
N THR A 167 4.08 15.33 6.18
CA THR A 167 3.47 16.63 5.86
C THR A 167 2.82 17.25 7.09
N VAL A 168 2.04 16.46 7.85
CA VAL A 168 1.43 16.90 9.11
C VAL A 168 2.49 17.32 10.12
N ILE A 169 3.51 16.50 10.35
CA ILE A 169 4.60 16.80 11.28
C ILE A 169 5.26 18.13 10.91
N LYS A 170 5.61 18.31 9.62
CA LYS A 170 6.21 19.56 9.14
C LYS A 170 5.30 20.77 9.36
N CYS A 171 3.98 20.62 9.18
CA CYS A 171 3.02 21.67 9.44
C CYS A 171 2.91 22.01 10.93
N CYS A 172 2.85 20.99 11.80
CA CYS A 172 2.88 21.17 13.26
C CYS A 172 4.16 21.88 13.70
N GLU A 173 5.33 21.42 13.24
CA GLU A 173 6.63 22.03 13.56
C GLU A 173 6.72 23.48 13.07
N SER A 174 6.27 23.75 11.84
CA SER A 174 6.26 25.11 11.29
C SER A 174 5.33 26.03 12.06
N TYR A 175 4.18 25.52 12.51
CA TYR A 175 3.22 26.27 13.31
C TYR A 175 3.78 26.57 14.70
N LEU A 176 4.28 25.55 15.39
CA LEU A 176 4.87 25.67 16.73
C LEU A 176 6.10 26.58 16.72
N SER A 177 6.89 26.58 15.65
CA SER A 177 8.09 27.43 15.53
C SER A 177 7.78 28.91 15.33
N SER A 178 6.54 29.28 15.00
CA SER A 178 6.16 30.68 14.82
C SER A 178 5.92 31.36 16.17
N LEU A 179 6.87 32.22 16.59
CA LEU A 179 6.79 32.94 17.86
C LEU A 179 5.53 33.82 17.98
N SER A 180 5.09 34.45 16.88
CA SER A 180 3.90 35.30 16.88
C SER A 180 2.62 34.48 17.08
N GLU A 181 2.49 33.35 16.37
CA GLU A 181 1.34 32.45 16.51
C GLU A 181 1.32 31.83 17.91
N ARG A 182 2.48 31.35 18.38
CA ARG A 182 2.62 30.78 19.72
C ARG A 182 2.17 31.78 20.79
N LYS A 183 2.60 33.04 20.70
CA LYS A 183 2.18 34.08 21.65
C LYS A 183 0.67 34.31 21.61
N ILE A 184 0.06 34.45 20.42
CA ILE A 184 -1.39 34.64 20.27
C ILE A 184 -2.16 33.48 20.94
N ASN A 185 -1.71 32.25 20.72
CA ASN A 185 -2.31 31.06 21.32
C ASN A 185 -2.15 30.97 22.83
N LEU A 186 -0.97 31.32 23.35
CA LEU A 186 -0.74 31.34 24.81
C LEU A 186 -1.59 32.43 25.48
N ASP A 187 -1.65 33.63 24.89
CA ASP A 187 -2.52 34.71 25.36
C ASP A 187 -3.99 34.27 25.33
N PHE A 188 -4.38 33.41 24.38
CA PHE A 188 -5.71 32.83 24.31
C PHE A 188 -5.97 31.78 25.41
N LEU A 189 -5.06 30.83 25.60
CA LEU A 189 -5.16 29.81 26.64
C LEU A 189 -5.19 30.43 28.05
N GLN A 190 -4.39 31.48 28.29
CA GLN A 190 -4.39 32.22 29.56
C GLN A 190 -5.74 32.89 29.85
N LYS A 191 -6.49 33.31 28.81
CA LYS A 191 -7.84 33.88 28.98
C LYS A 191 -8.87 32.81 29.34
N ILE A 192 -8.68 31.57 28.91
CA ILE A 192 -9.54 30.47 29.31
C ILE A 192 -9.35 30.20 30.81
N ASN A 193 -8.11 30.16 31.29
CA ASN A 193 -7.84 30.01 32.71
C ASN A 193 -6.52 30.69 33.14
N VAL A 194 -6.62 31.66 34.05
CA VAL A 194 -5.49 32.47 34.54
C VAL A 194 -4.64 31.79 35.61
N VAL A 195 -5.07 30.64 36.15
CA VAL A 195 -4.43 29.97 37.28
C VAL A 195 -3.13 29.26 36.88
N TYR A 196 -2.97 28.95 35.60
CA TYR A 196 -1.87 28.13 35.09
C TYR A 196 -0.65 28.96 34.69
N SER A 197 0.54 28.40 34.92
CA SER A 197 1.81 29.01 34.53
C SER A 197 1.99 28.97 33.00
N GLN A 198 2.69 29.97 32.47
CA GLN A 198 2.96 30.06 31.04
C GLN A 198 3.73 28.83 30.51
N ASP A 199 4.72 28.33 31.25
CA ASP A 199 5.51 27.15 30.87
C ASP A 199 4.63 25.89 30.73
N MET A 200 3.63 25.73 31.61
CA MET A 200 2.69 24.61 31.53
C MET A 200 1.79 24.74 30.31
N LEU A 201 1.25 25.94 30.06
CA LEU A 201 0.42 26.21 28.87
C LEU A 201 1.20 26.04 27.56
N GLU A 202 2.48 26.37 27.54
CA GLU A 202 3.36 26.12 26.39
C GLU A 202 3.56 24.63 26.15
N THR A 203 3.77 23.85 27.22
CA THR A 203 3.85 22.38 27.13
C THR A 203 2.53 21.81 26.60
N PHE A 204 1.40 22.24 27.15
CA PHE A 204 0.08 21.84 26.67
C PHE A 204 -0.14 22.19 25.20
N HIS A 205 0.20 23.41 24.77
CA HIS A 205 0.03 23.84 23.39
C HIS A 205 0.82 22.95 22.42
N CYS A 206 2.09 22.66 22.73
CA CYS A 206 2.93 21.77 21.93
C CYS A 206 2.32 20.36 21.81
N ASP A 207 1.97 19.74 22.94
CA ASP A 207 1.40 18.39 22.96
C ASP A 207 0.06 18.33 22.24
N TYR A 208 -0.80 19.33 22.46
CA TYR A 208 -2.09 19.44 21.80
C TYR A 208 -1.93 19.52 20.28
N VAL A 209 -1.04 20.36 19.76
CA VAL A 209 -0.83 20.51 18.31
C VAL A 209 -0.32 19.22 17.67
N HIS A 210 0.59 18.51 18.33
CA HIS A 210 1.11 17.24 17.82
C HIS A 210 0.03 16.14 17.80
N ILE A 211 -0.66 15.94 18.92
CA ILE A 211 -1.71 14.93 19.04
C ILE A 211 -2.91 15.29 18.15
N PHE A 212 -3.23 16.57 17.99
CA PHE A 212 -4.25 17.04 17.04
C PHE A 212 -3.89 16.66 15.61
N GLY A 213 -2.64 16.84 15.19
CA GLY A 213 -2.15 16.39 13.88
C GLY A 213 -2.35 14.89 13.68
N GLU A 214 -2.08 14.08 14.70
CA GLU A 214 -2.32 12.63 14.67
C GLU A 214 -3.81 12.29 14.53
N GLU A 215 -4.68 12.93 15.29
CA GLU A 215 -6.13 12.73 15.18
C GLU A 215 -6.69 13.14 13.82
N VAL A 216 -6.14 14.19 13.19
CA VAL A 216 -6.49 14.55 11.81
C VAL A 216 -6.13 13.44 10.84
N ILE A 217 -4.94 12.84 10.96
CA ILE A 217 -4.55 11.69 10.13
C ILE A 217 -5.51 10.53 10.39
N ARG A 218 -5.80 10.22 11.65
CA ARG A 218 -6.70 9.12 12.02
C ARG A 218 -8.10 9.32 11.48
N PHE A 219 -8.61 10.56 11.50
CA PHE A 219 -9.87 10.93 10.88
C PHE A 219 -9.85 10.75 9.36
N ILE A 220 -8.78 11.20 8.68
CA ILE A 220 -8.60 11.00 7.23
C ILE A 220 -8.59 9.49 6.91
N CYS A 221 -7.81 8.69 7.64
CA CYS A 221 -7.77 7.24 7.50
C CYS A 221 -9.18 6.65 7.63
N LYS A 222 -9.91 6.98 8.71
CA LYS A 222 -11.29 6.51 8.92
C LYS A 222 -12.23 6.92 7.79
N SER A 223 -12.10 8.15 7.29
CA SER A 223 -12.90 8.64 6.16
C SER A 223 -12.63 7.87 4.87
N VAL A 224 -11.36 7.55 4.60
CA VAL A 224 -10.94 6.76 3.42
C VAL A 224 -11.38 5.30 3.53
N ILE A 225 -11.36 4.71 4.73
CA ILE A 225 -11.96 3.38 5.00
C ILE A 225 -13.46 3.40 4.69
N GLY A 226 -14.08 4.56 4.93
CA GLY A 226 -15.51 4.74 5.00
C GLY A 226 -16.01 4.48 6.42
N GLU A 227 -17.00 5.28 6.86
CA GLU A 227 -17.84 4.97 8.04
C GLU A 227 -18.85 3.86 7.76
N LYS A 228 -18.72 3.13 6.63
CA LYS A 228 -19.32 1.81 6.62
C LYS A 228 -18.81 1.20 7.90
N PRO A 229 -19.68 0.82 8.85
CA PRO A 229 -19.20 0.06 9.98
C PRO A 229 -18.32 -1.01 9.34
N ARG A 230 -17.31 -1.48 10.05
CA ARG A 230 -17.13 -2.91 9.93
C ARG A 230 -18.53 -3.48 10.27
N LYS A 231 -19.49 -3.57 9.29
CA LYS A 231 -20.15 -4.84 8.96
C LYS A 231 -18.98 -5.71 9.19
N GLU A 232 -18.93 -6.39 10.34
CA GLU A 232 -17.83 -7.24 10.67
C GLU A 232 -17.49 -7.84 9.34
N VAL A 233 -16.34 -7.48 8.80
CA VAL A 233 -15.81 -8.27 7.74
C VAL A 233 -15.38 -9.47 8.58
N THR A 234 -16.34 -10.28 9.07
CA THR A 234 -16.63 -11.57 8.45
C THR A 234 -16.15 -11.43 7.03
N ILE A 235 -14.83 -11.55 6.89
CA ILE A 235 -14.24 -12.34 5.85
C ILE A 235 -15.07 -13.61 6.02
N PRO A 236 -16.17 -13.79 5.26
CA PRO A 236 -17.07 -14.93 5.50
C PRO A 236 -16.27 -16.22 5.25
N ILE A 237 -15.17 -16.05 4.52
CA ILE A 237 -14.05 -16.94 4.36
C ILE A 237 -13.22 -16.91 5.65
N VAL A 238 -13.69 -17.63 6.67
CA VAL A 238 -12.77 -18.14 7.68
C VAL A 238 -11.80 -19.05 6.94
N PHE A 239 -10.61 -18.53 6.63
CA PHE A 239 -9.54 -19.35 6.12
C PHE A 239 -9.21 -20.38 7.19
N ASP A 240 -9.36 -21.65 6.84
CA ASP A 240 -8.92 -22.71 7.71
C ASP A 240 -7.38 -22.67 7.87
N ILE A 241 -6.87 -23.52 8.76
CA ILE A 241 -5.44 -23.57 9.05
C ILE A 241 -4.63 -23.92 7.80
N GLU A 242 -5.17 -24.76 6.90
CA GLU A 242 -4.47 -25.19 5.69
C GLU A 242 -4.36 -24.04 4.67
N ASP A 243 -5.45 -23.30 4.46
CA ASP A 243 -5.45 -22.13 3.58
C ASP A 243 -4.50 -21.05 4.10
N ARG A 244 -4.49 -20.81 5.42
CA ARG A 244 -3.55 -19.87 6.06
C ARG A 244 -2.09 -20.29 5.87
N GLN A 245 -1.78 -21.57 6.06
CA GLN A 245 -0.45 -22.14 5.80
C GLN A 245 -0.01 -21.92 4.35
N VAL A 246 -0.91 -22.16 3.38
CA VAL A 246 -0.64 -21.92 1.96
C VAL A 246 -0.41 -20.44 1.69
N ILE A 247 -1.25 -19.55 2.24
CA ILE A 247 -1.11 -18.10 2.10
C ILE A 247 0.27 -17.66 2.60
N PHE A 248 0.66 -18.10 3.81
CA PHE A 248 1.94 -17.78 4.42
C PHE A 248 3.12 -18.23 3.55
N TYR A 249 3.07 -19.47 3.04
CA TYR A 249 4.10 -20.00 2.15
C TYR A 249 4.23 -19.22 0.84
N VAL A 250 3.10 -18.95 0.15
CA VAL A 250 3.09 -18.24 -1.15
C VAL A 250 3.55 -16.80 -0.97
N ALA A 251 3.15 -16.15 0.12
CA ALA A 251 3.61 -14.82 0.48
C ALA A 251 5.12 -14.78 0.73
N GLY A 252 5.65 -15.73 1.51
CA GLY A 252 7.07 -15.90 1.73
C GLY A 252 7.85 -16.14 0.42
N ALA A 253 7.33 -16.99 -0.46
CA ALA A 253 7.94 -17.23 -1.77
C ALA A 253 7.95 -15.96 -2.64
N THR A 254 6.87 -15.18 -2.59
CA THR A 254 6.73 -13.90 -3.30
C THR A 254 7.77 -12.90 -2.80
N MET A 255 7.84 -12.63 -1.49
CA MET A 255 8.82 -11.71 -0.90
C MET A 255 10.27 -12.12 -1.20
N ARG A 256 10.58 -13.42 -1.14
CA ARG A 256 11.87 -13.96 -1.54
C ARG A 256 12.21 -13.63 -3.00
N GLY A 257 11.23 -13.68 -3.91
CA GLY A 257 11.39 -13.30 -5.32
C GLY A 257 11.82 -11.84 -5.48
N PHE A 258 11.23 -10.94 -4.69
CA PHE A 258 11.61 -9.52 -4.65
C PHE A 258 13.00 -9.32 -4.08
N LEU A 259 13.37 -9.99 -2.98
CA LEU A 259 14.73 -9.91 -2.42
C LEU A 259 15.80 -10.37 -3.43
N ARG A 260 15.53 -11.45 -4.18
CA ARG A 260 16.43 -11.90 -5.25
C ARG A 260 16.56 -10.87 -6.38
N SER A 261 15.46 -10.20 -6.73
CA SER A 261 15.48 -9.14 -7.73
C SER A 261 16.24 -7.93 -7.23
N GLY A 262 16.05 -7.52 -5.98
CA GLY A 262 16.83 -6.45 -5.36
C GLY A 262 18.33 -6.75 -5.32
N LYS A 263 18.75 -7.99 -5.04
CA LYS A 263 20.17 -8.40 -5.16
C LYS A 263 20.72 -8.25 -6.58
N ARG A 264 19.93 -8.58 -7.61
CA ARG A 264 20.33 -8.41 -9.01
C ARG A 264 20.41 -6.94 -9.43
N TYR A 265 19.56 -6.10 -8.84
CA TYR A 265 19.46 -4.67 -9.13
C TYR A 265 19.99 -3.80 -7.98
N SER A 266 21.04 -4.24 -7.28
CA SER A 266 21.56 -3.60 -6.07
C SER A 266 22.14 -2.20 -6.25
N LYS A 267 22.33 -1.76 -7.49
CA LYS A 267 22.73 -0.38 -7.83
C LYS A 267 21.55 0.56 -8.01
N ASN A 268 20.32 0.03 -8.10
CA ASN A 268 19.12 0.83 -8.28
C ASN A 268 18.56 1.23 -6.91
N ALA A 269 18.48 2.53 -6.64
CA ALA A 269 18.05 3.06 -5.35
C ALA A 269 16.64 2.62 -4.93
N GLU A 270 15.72 2.49 -5.89
CA GLU A 270 14.36 2.01 -5.64
C GLU A 270 14.36 0.55 -5.17
N TRP A 271 15.15 -0.32 -5.82
CA TRP A 271 15.28 -1.71 -5.40
C TRP A 271 15.95 -1.85 -4.05
N CYS A 272 16.93 -1.00 -3.73
CA CYS A 272 17.51 -0.95 -2.39
C CYS A 272 16.48 -0.56 -1.34
N ALA A 273 15.64 0.45 -1.61
CA ALA A 273 14.55 0.85 -0.72
C ALA A 273 13.54 -0.30 -0.51
N ILE A 274 13.14 -0.98 -1.58
CA ILE A 274 12.24 -2.15 -1.50
C ILE A 274 12.86 -3.28 -0.66
N VAL A 275 14.13 -3.61 -0.87
CA VAL A 275 14.82 -4.64 -0.07
C VAL A 275 14.85 -4.24 1.41
N ASN A 276 15.23 -2.99 1.71
CA ASN A 276 15.27 -2.50 3.08
C ASN A 276 13.87 -2.55 3.73
N CYS A 277 12.81 -2.17 3.01
CA CYS A 277 11.43 -2.27 3.46
C CYS A 277 11.05 -3.73 3.77
N ILE A 278 11.35 -4.68 2.87
CA ILE A 278 11.06 -6.10 3.11
C ILE A 278 11.79 -6.61 4.35
N GLU A 279 13.08 -6.30 4.49
CA GLU A 279 13.93 -6.79 5.58
C GLU A 279 13.56 -6.18 6.94
N SER A 280 13.14 -4.91 6.98
CA SER A 280 12.86 -4.20 8.23
C SER A 280 11.40 -4.24 8.69
N ARG A 281 10.44 -4.37 7.75
CA ARG A 281 9.00 -4.25 8.05
C ARG A 281 8.22 -5.53 7.78
N ILE A 282 8.56 -6.27 6.73
CA ILE A 282 7.79 -7.44 6.28
C ILE A 282 8.36 -8.73 6.86
N ARG A 283 9.67 -8.80 7.07
CA ARG A 283 10.33 -9.96 7.66
C ARG A 283 9.79 -10.20 9.07
N GLU A 284 9.62 -11.47 9.40
CA GLU A 284 9.40 -11.92 10.76
C GLU A 284 10.47 -11.33 11.71
N GLY A 285 10.03 -10.50 12.65
CA GLY A 285 10.89 -9.97 13.71
C GLY A 285 11.18 -11.01 14.79
N ASN A 286 12.07 -10.65 15.73
CA ASN A 286 12.35 -11.47 16.91
C ASN A 286 11.15 -11.40 17.88
N GLY A 287 10.12 -12.22 17.63
CA GLY A 287 8.89 -12.22 18.41
C GLY A 287 7.69 -12.62 17.57
N VAL A 288 7.70 -13.88 17.09
CA VAL A 288 6.62 -14.43 16.27
C VAL A 288 5.34 -14.46 17.10
N PRO A 289 4.28 -13.73 16.72
CA PRO A 289 3.01 -13.84 17.40
C PRO A 289 2.53 -15.28 17.38
N LEU A 290 1.95 -15.76 18.48
CA LEU A 290 1.47 -17.14 18.65
C LEU A 290 0.60 -17.60 17.48
N CYS A 291 -0.20 -16.69 16.91
CA CYS A 291 -1.09 -16.97 15.78
C CYS A 291 -0.37 -17.41 14.49
N CYS A 292 0.92 -17.11 14.33
CA CYS A 292 1.72 -17.47 13.15
C CYS A 292 2.60 -18.71 13.39
N GLN A 293 2.70 -19.23 14.62
CA GLN A 293 3.65 -20.31 14.94
C GLN A 293 3.30 -21.62 14.24
N ALA A 294 2.00 -21.96 14.15
CA ALA A 294 1.54 -23.15 13.43
C ALA A 294 1.79 -23.03 11.92
N ASP A 295 1.48 -21.86 11.33
CA ASP A 295 1.71 -21.57 9.91
C ASP A 295 3.20 -21.65 9.57
N ARG A 296 4.04 -21.11 10.46
CA ARG A 296 5.49 -21.14 10.38
C ARG A 296 6.06 -22.54 10.48
N ALA A 297 5.62 -23.35 11.46
CA ALA A 297 6.12 -24.71 11.65
C ALA A 297 5.87 -25.58 10.42
N TRP A 298 4.65 -25.54 9.88
CA TRP A 298 4.31 -26.22 8.63
C TRP A 298 5.16 -25.71 7.45
N THR A 299 5.34 -24.40 7.37
CA THR A 299 6.17 -23.77 6.33
C THR A 299 7.64 -24.19 6.45
N ASP A 300 8.17 -24.33 7.67
CA ASP A 300 9.53 -24.78 7.98
C ASP A 300 9.77 -26.22 7.51
N GLU A 301 8.79 -27.11 7.68
CA GLU A 301 8.86 -28.50 7.18
C GLU A 301 9.02 -28.56 5.66
N LEU A 302 8.38 -27.63 4.93
CA LEU A 302 8.49 -27.51 3.48
C LEU A 302 9.69 -26.66 3.02
N ASN A 303 10.33 -25.95 3.95
CA ASN A 303 11.36 -24.98 3.64
C ASN A 303 12.69 -25.66 3.30
N ARG A 304 13.14 -25.48 2.04
CA ARG A 304 14.49 -25.87 1.60
C ARG A 304 15.54 -24.81 2.02
N LYS A 305 15.55 -24.43 3.30
CA LYS A 305 16.48 -23.47 3.94
C LYS A 305 16.57 -22.08 3.31
N SER A 306 15.53 -21.65 2.59
CA SER A 306 15.67 -20.46 1.76
C SER A 306 14.38 -19.69 1.49
N LEU A 307 13.27 -20.15 2.07
CA LEU A 307 12.02 -19.40 2.09
C LEU A 307 12.16 -18.16 3.01
N PHE A 308 11.40 -17.12 2.69
CA PHE A 308 11.30 -15.93 3.50
C PHE A 308 10.10 -16.07 4.44
N PHE A 309 10.28 -15.76 5.72
CA PHE A 309 9.21 -15.78 6.71
C PHE A 309 8.69 -14.36 6.89
N ILE A 310 7.40 -14.18 6.63
CA ILE A 310 6.71 -12.90 6.81
C ILE A 310 6.29 -12.76 8.28
N GLY A 311 6.31 -11.53 8.80
CA GLY A 311 5.73 -11.22 10.10
C GLY A 311 4.19 -11.16 10.05
N ALA A 312 3.57 -10.99 11.22
CA ALA A 312 2.11 -10.95 11.34
C ALA A 312 1.44 -9.85 10.49
N PRO A 313 1.94 -8.59 10.43
CA PRO A 313 1.35 -7.57 9.55
C PRO A 313 1.39 -7.97 8.08
N GLY A 314 2.47 -8.64 7.67
CA GLY A 314 2.58 -9.19 6.31
C GLY A 314 1.53 -10.27 6.07
N MET A 315 1.34 -11.17 7.04
CA MET A 315 0.34 -12.23 6.95
C MET A 315 -1.09 -11.66 6.84
N GLU A 316 -1.43 -10.65 7.65
CA GLU A 316 -2.74 -9.98 7.59
C GLU A 316 -3.00 -9.37 6.22
N PHE A 317 -2.02 -8.66 5.64
CA PHE A 317 -2.12 -8.14 4.28
C PHE A 317 -2.39 -9.26 3.24
N PHE A 318 -1.63 -10.36 3.30
CA PHE A 318 -1.80 -11.45 2.33
C PHE A 318 -3.11 -12.23 2.52
N VAL A 319 -3.64 -12.32 3.74
CA VAL A 319 -4.97 -12.85 4.01
C VAL A 319 -6.04 -11.96 3.38
N ALA A 320 -5.96 -10.64 3.57
CA ALA A 320 -6.88 -9.69 2.95
C ALA A 320 -6.80 -9.73 1.42
N LEU A 321 -5.58 -9.75 0.86
CA LEU A 321 -5.36 -9.91 -0.58
C LEU A 321 -6.00 -11.21 -1.11
N THR A 322 -5.87 -12.31 -0.36
CA THR A 322 -6.47 -13.59 -0.75
C THR A 322 -8.00 -13.54 -0.71
N ALA A 323 -8.59 -12.86 0.27
CA ALA A 323 -10.03 -12.64 0.33
C ALA A 323 -10.54 -11.87 -0.90
N VAL A 324 -9.80 -10.84 -1.35
CA VAL A 324 -10.09 -10.13 -2.61
C VAL A 324 -10.03 -11.09 -3.80
N LEU A 325 -8.99 -11.94 -3.89
CA LEU A 325 -8.87 -12.92 -4.97
C LEU A 325 -10.02 -13.92 -5.00
N TYR A 326 -10.48 -14.41 -3.85
CA TYR A 326 -11.62 -15.33 -3.76
C TYR A 326 -12.91 -14.70 -4.31
N ASN A 327 -13.15 -13.42 -4.05
CA ASN A 327 -14.33 -12.72 -4.57
C ASN A 327 -14.30 -12.55 -6.09
N ILE A 328 -13.09 -12.46 -6.67
CA ILE A 328 -12.88 -12.33 -8.12
C ILE A 328 -12.98 -13.67 -8.83
N GLU A 329 -12.74 -14.76 -8.10
CA GLU A 329 -12.71 -16.13 -8.61
C GLU A 329 -14.10 -16.61 -9.06
N SER A 330 -14.56 -16.08 -10.19
CA SER A 330 -15.84 -16.37 -10.82
C SER A 330 -15.73 -17.44 -11.92
N ASP A 331 -14.53 -17.67 -12.45
CA ASP A 331 -14.29 -18.59 -13.57
C ASP A 331 -13.63 -19.91 -13.10
N GLU A 332 -14.11 -21.05 -13.61
CA GLU A 332 -13.55 -22.40 -13.36
C GLU A 332 -12.07 -22.53 -13.76
N SER A 333 -11.56 -21.60 -14.58
CA SER A 333 -10.20 -21.65 -15.13
C SER A 333 -9.09 -21.42 -14.10
N GLY A 334 -9.40 -20.84 -12.93
CA GLY A 334 -8.41 -20.44 -11.92
C GLY A 334 -7.39 -19.40 -12.43
N LYS A 335 -7.65 -18.76 -13.57
CA LYS A 335 -6.83 -17.68 -14.12
C LYS A 335 -7.41 -16.34 -13.71
N PHE A 336 -6.64 -15.60 -12.93
CA PHE A 336 -6.96 -14.23 -12.60
C PHE A 336 -6.52 -13.28 -13.73
N LYS A 337 -7.38 -12.32 -14.07
CA LYS A 337 -7.01 -11.24 -15.00
C LYS A 337 -6.31 -10.13 -14.20
N ASP A 338 -5.02 -9.90 -14.46
CA ASP A 338 -4.18 -8.89 -13.77
C ASP A 338 -4.91 -7.54 -13.56
N ASP A 339 -5.57 -7.04 -14.59
CA ASP A 339 -6.21 -5.72 -14.56
C ASP A 339 -7.45 -5.69 -13.66
N VAL A 340 -8.19 -6.81 -13.56
CA VAL A 340 -9.37 -6.94 -12.68
C VAL A 340 -8.90 -7.06 -11.24
N VAL A 341 -7.92 -7.93 -10.97
CA VAL A 341 -7.35 -8.08 -9.62
C VAL A 341 -6.80 -6.78 -9.09
N LEU A 342 -6.01 -6.07 -9.88
CA LEU A 342 -5.46 -4.79 -9.42
C LEU A 342 -6.57 -3.78 -9.15
N LYS A 343 -7.57 -3.67 -10.02
CA LYS A 343 -8.70 -2.77 -9.81
C LYS A 343 -9.39 -3.04 -8.47
N ASP A 344 -9.68 -4.30 -8.19
CA ASP A 344 -10.42 -4.70 -7.00
C ASP A 344 -9.57 -4.60 -5.73
N VAL A 345 -8.27 -4.93 -5.80
CA VAL A 345 -7.32 -4.70 -4.69
C VAL A 345 -7.20 -3.22 -4.36
N PHE A 346 -7.16 -2.33 -5.35
CA PHE A 346 -7.11 -0.89 -5.12
C PHE A 346 -8.44 -0.29 -4.68
N ALA A 347 -9.57 -0.94 -5.00
CA ALA A 347 -10.88 -0.55 -4.50
C ALA A 347 -11.16 -1.08 -3.09
N ASP A 348 -10.44 -2.11 -2.65
CA ASP A 348 -10.55 -2.68 -1.31
C ASP A 348 -9.75 -1.85 -0.29
N SER A 349 -10.47 -1.06 0.50
CA SER A 349 -9.86 -0.15 1.48
C SER A 349 -9.08 -0.89 2.57
N VAL A 350 -9.48 -2.11 2.94
CA VAL A 350 -8.79 -2.92 3.95
C VAL A 350 -7.43 -3.37 3.42
N CYS A 351 -7.39 -3.89 2.19
CA CYS A 351 -6.15 -4.35 1.56
C CYS A 351 -5.14 -3.21 1.39
N ILE A 352 -5.60 -2.02 0.94
CA ILE A 352 -4.74 -0.85 0.76
C ILE A 352 -4.19 -0.31 2.08
N LEU A 353 -4.97 -0.35 3.15
CA LEU A 353 -4.48 0.10 4.46
C LEU A 353 -3.54 -0.88 5.12
N LEU A 354 -3.83 -2.18 5.05
CA LEU A 354 -2.89 -3.19 5.52
C LEU A 354 -1.58 -3.09 4.74
N TRP A 355 -1.65 -2.78 3.44
CA TRP A 355 -0.44 -2.49 2.66
C TRP A 355 0.27 -1.23 3.17
N ASP A 356 -0.44 -0.13 3.39
CA ASP A 356 0.13 1.12 3.89
C ASP A 356 0.80 0.95 5.25
N GLU A 357 0.11 0.29 6.18
CA GLU A 357 0.64 -0.05 7.50
C GLU A 357 1.86 -0.95 7.38
N LEU A 358 1.80 -1.98 6.54
CA LEU A 358 2.91 -2.91 6.31
C LEU A 358 4.17 -2.19 5.85
N ILE A 359 4.08 -1.28 4.88
CA ILE A 359 5.25 -0.55 4.35
C ILE A 359 5.63 0.67 5.19
N GLY A 360 4.66 1.30 5.87
CA GLY A 360 4.79 2.59 6.54
C GLY A 360 5.49 3.65 5.69
N ASN A 361 6.39 4.40 6.31
CA ASN A 361 7.17 5.45 5.63
C ASN A 361 8.45 4.93 4.97
N SER A 362 8.64 3.62 4.84
CA SER A 362 9.88 3.04 4.28
C SER A 362 10.03 3.27 2.78
N LEU A 363 8.94 3.59 2.07
CA LEU A 363 8.93 3.80 0.62
C LEU A 363 8.20 5.10 0.28
N THR A 364 8.68 5.80 -0.75
CA THR A 364 7.88 6.87 -1.36
C THR A 364 6.61 6.27 -1.97
N GLU A 365 5.52 7.03 -2.01
CA GLU A 365 4.22 6.60 -2.54
C GLU A 365 4.30 5.92 -3.92
N VAL A 366 5.04 6.52 -4.86
CA VAL A 366 5.20 5.99 -6.22
C VAL A 366 5.86 4.62 -6.23
N VAL A 367 6.86 4.42 -5.37
CA VAL A 367 7.58 3.15 -5.20
C VAL A 367 6.70 2.13 -4.48
N ALA A 368 5.99 2.55 -3.43
CA ALA A 368 5.03 1.73 -2.70
C ALA A 368 3.96 1.13 -3.61
N LEU A 369 3.30 1.94 -4.44
CA LEU A 369 2.25 1.48 -5.35
C LEU A 369 2.80 0.56 -6.45
N ARG A 370 4.01 0.85 -6.95
CA ARG A 370 4.68 -0.03 -7.93
C ARG A 370 5.06 -1.37 -7.30
N PHE A 371 5.52 -1.34 -6.05
CA PHE A 371 5.86 -2.54 -5.31
C PHE A 371 4.59 -3.36 -5.02
N LEU A 372 3.51 -2.75 -4.52
CA LEU A 372 2.21 -3.40 -4.34
C LEU A 372 1.75 -4.10 -5.61
N LYS A 373 1.76 -3.39 -6.74
CA LYS A 373 1.39 -3.98 -8.04
C LYS A 373 2.22 -5.22 -8.37
N GLY A 374 3.53 -5.15 -8.14
CA GLY A 374 4.42 -6.29 -8.32
C GLY A 374 4.07 -7.46 -7.40
N VAL A 375 3.80 -7.17 -6.13
CA VAL A 375 3.43 -8.15 -5.11
C VAL A 375 2.12 -8.82 -5.48
N VAL A 376 1.06 -8.06 -5.74
CA VAL A 376 -0.27 -8.55 -6.15
C VAL A 376 -0.13 -9.47 -7.36
N LYS A 377 0.59 -9.02 -8.40
CA LYS A 377 0.78 -9.84 -9.60
C LYS A 377 1.52 -11.15 -9.29
N SER A 378 2.69 -11.08 -8.65
CA SER A 378 3.50 -12.26 -8.35
C SER A 378 2.80 -13.25 -7.41
N TYR A 379 2.04 -12.72 -6.45
CA TYR A 379 1.24 -13.50 -5.51
C TYR A 379 0.11 -14.20 -6.25
N THR A 380 -0.69 -13.45 -7.01
CA THR A 380 -1.83 -13.95 -7.80
C THR A 380 -1.40 -15.03 -8.80
N ASP A 381 -0.28 -14.83 -9.51
CA ASP A 381 0.28 -15.81 -10.43
C ASP A 381 0.64 -17.14 -9.72
N THR A 382 1.11 -17.06 -8.48
CA THR A 382 1.54 -18.24 -7.72
C THR A 382 0.35 -18.92 -7.03
N TYR A 383 -0.49 -18.11 -6.39
CA TYR A 383 -1.70 -18.54 -5.69
C TYR A 383 -2.72 -19.15 -6.66
N GLY A 384 -3.05 -18.46 -7.76
CA GLY A 384 -4.03 -18.95 -8.75
C GLY A 384 -3.61 -20.25 -9.42
N ARG A 385 -2.30 -20.46 -9.66
CA ARG A 385 -1.80 -21.77 -10.10
C ARG A 385 -2.05 -22.86 -9.07
N GLY A 386 -1.89 -22.55 -7.78
CA GLY A 386 -2.20 -23.46 -6.68
C GLY A 386 -3.69 -23.82 -6.61
N VAL A 387 -4.56 -22.82 -6.71
CA VAL A 387 -6.02 -23.01 -6.70
C VAL A 387 -6.49 -23.83 -7.91
N ALA A 388 -6.04 -23.50 -9.12
CA ALA A 388 -6.35 -24.26 -10.33
C ALA A 388 -5.93 -25.73 -10.20
N TYR A 389 -4.77 -25.99 -9.57
CA TYR A 389 -4.29 -27.35 -9.31
C TYR A 389 -5.14 -28.08 -8.26
N LYS A 390 -5.54 -27.39 -7.18
CA LYS A 390 -6.47 -27.92 -6.15
C LYS A 390 -7.78 -28.36 -6.80
N LYS A 391 -8.40 -27.49 -7.62
CA LYS A 391 -9.63 -27.80 -8.38
C LYS A 391 -9.46 -29.00 -9.31
N LEU A 392 -8.37 -29.03 -10.11
CA LEU A 392 -8.08 -30.16 -11.00
C LEU A 392 -7.97 -31.49 -10.23
N ASN A 393 -7.28 -31.51 -9.09
CA ASN A 393 -7.15 -32.70 -8.26
C ASN A 393 -8.49 -33.17 -7.69
N THR A 394 -9.34 -32.23 -7.25
CA THR A 394 -10.70 -32.51 -6.78
C THR A 394 -11.54 -33.15 -7.90
N HIS A 395 -11.49 -32.60 -9.12
CA HIS A 395 -12.19 -33.19 -10.28
C HIS A 395 -11.68 -34.59 -10.63
N LEU A 396 -10.37 -34.82 -10.52
CA LEU A 396 -9.75 -36.12 -10.80
C LEU A 396 -9.96 -37.16 -9.69
N LYS A 397 -10.68 -36.81 -8.60
CA LYS A 397 -10.85 -37.66 -7.39
C LYS A 397 -9.52 -38.20 -6.85
N LYS A 398 -8.42 -37.51 -7.09
CA LYS A 398 -7.14 -37.85 -6.48
C LYS A 398 -7.26 -37.51 -5.00
N SER A 399 -6.73 -38.36 -4.12
CA SER A 399 -6.70 -38.05 -2.69
C SER A 399 -6.03 -36.67 -2.51
N PHE A 400 -6.52 -35.89 -1.54
CA PHE A 400 -6.08 -34.52 -1.22
C PHE A 400 -4.57 -34.37 -0.93
N ALA A 401 -3.79 -35.45 -1.03
CA ALA A 401 -2.35 -35.45 -0.95
C ALA A 401 -1.75 -34.53 -2.03
N ALA A 402 -1.43 -33.33 -1.57
CA ALA A 402 -0.68 -32.26 -2.21
C ALA A 402 -1.44 -31.49 -3.30
N ILE A 403 -1.81 -30.24 -2.96
CA ILE A 403 -1.48 -29.13 -3.86
C ILE A 403 -0.04 -29.37 -4.27
N SER A 404 0.21 -29.76 -5.53
CA SER A 404 1.56 -29.82 -6.05
C SER A 404 2.00 -28.36 -6.22
N LEU A 405 2.34 -27.71 -5.09
CA LEU A 405 3.44 -26.77 -5.08
C LEU A 405 4.51 -27.50 -5.90
N ARG A 406 5.06 -26.88 -6.95
CA ARG A 406 5.97 -27.47 -7.96
C ARG A 406 7.20 -28.25 -7.38
N HIS A 407 7.25 -28.43 -6.08
CA HIS A 407 8.27 -29.03 -5.25
C HIS A 407 7.77 -30.17 -4.36
N GLY A 408 6.52 -30.63 -4.50
CA GLY A 408 6.05 -31.92 -4.00
C GLY A 408 6.82 -33.05 -4.68
N LEU A 409 8.04 -33.28 -4.22
CA LEU A 409 8.87 -34.41 -4.58
C LEU A 409 8.74 -35.46 -3.49
N ALA A 410 8.74 -36.71 -3.95
CA ALA A 410 8.83 -37.92 -3.18
C ALA A 410 9.72 -37.80 -1.93
N PRO A 411 9.41 -38.55 -0.86
CA PRO A 411 10.30 -38.70 0.27
C PRO A 411 11.72 -38.93 -0.26
N ARG A 412 12.70 -38.18 0.23
CA ARG A 412 14.09 -38.60 0.06
C ARG A 412 14.18 -39.96 0.73
N GLY A 413 14.23 -41.02 -0.07
CA GLY A 413 14.58 -42.34 0.42
C GLY A 413 15.85 -42.17 1.23
N GLY A 414 15.75 -42.41 2.54
CA GLY A 414 16.88 -42.35 3.44
C GLY A 414 17.94 -43.34 2.95
N GLN A 415 19.16 -42.84 2.80
CA GLN A 415 20.35 -43.62 3.06
C GLN A 415 20.87 -43.23 4.43
#